data_AF-A0A0R2P4B1-F1
#
_entry.id   AF-A0A0R2P4B1-F1
#
_cell.length_a   1.000
_cell.length_b   1.000
_cell.length_c   1.000
_cell.angle_alpha   90.00
_cell.angle_beta   90.00
_cell.angle_gamma   90.00
#
_symmetry.space_group_name_H-M   'P 1'
#
loop_
_entity.id
_entity.type
_entity.pdbx_description
1 polymer ?
#
loop_
_entity_poly.entity_id
_entity_poly.type
_entity_poly.pdbx_seq_one_letter_code
_entity_poly.pdbx_strand_id
1 'polypeptide(L)'
;MVLIAVVAFGLSMDYEVFLLSRIKEEHDAGNSNVDSVAMGLQKSARIITAAAFILAVVFAAFVISGVTSIKMMGFGVAFAILLDATLIRAFLVPALMRLFGDWNWWAPRSLKRFQINH
;
A
#
# COMPACT_ATOMS: atom_id res chain seq x y z
N MET A 1 -4.50 -19.67 9.04
CA MET A 1 -3.68 -19.24 7.87
C MET A 1 -4.50 -18.40 6.90
N VAL A 2 -5.64 -18.87 6.38
CA VAL A 2 -6.51 -18.09 5.47
C VAL A 2 -6.89 -16.71 6.04
N LEU A 3 -7.28 -16.63 7.32
CA LEU A 3 -7.64 -15.36 7.95
C LEU A 3 -6.49 -14.32 7.96
N ILE A 4 -5.25 -14.77 8.17
CA ILE A 4 -4.07 -13.90 8.13
C ILE A 4 -3.87 -13.37 6.71
N ALA A 5 -4.00 -14.25 5.71
CA ALA A 5 -3.86 -13.87 4.31
C ALA A 5 -4.94 -12.87 3.89
N VAL A 6 -6.21 -13.09 4.25
CA VAL A 6 -7.32 -12.17 3.94
C VAL A 6 -7.12 -10.81 4.60
N VAL A 7 -6.76 -10.78 5.89
CA VAL A 7 -6.53 -9.53 6.63
C VAL A 7 -5.33 -8.77 6.06
N ALA A 8 -4.21 -9.46 5.82
CA ALA A 8 -3.01 -8.84 5.27
C ALA A 8 -3.27 -8.29 3.85
N PHE A 9 -3.97 -9.06 3.01
CA PHE A 9 -4.31 -8.66 1.66
C PHE A 9 -5.27 -7.46 1.63
N GLY A 10 -6.32 -7.48 2.44
CA GLY A 10 -7.26 -6.36 2.53
C GLY A 10 -6.57 -5.07 2.97
N LEU A 11 -5.75 -5.14 4.03
CA LEU A 11 -4.99 -3.98 4.51
C LEU A 11 -3.99 -3.48 3.47
N SER A 12 -3.27 -4.38 2.81
CA SER A 12 -2.30 -4.02 1.75
C SER A 12 -3.00 -3.28 0.60
N MET A 13 -4.13 -3.81 0.10
CA MET A 13 -4.90 -3.18 -0.97
C MET A 13 -5.39 -1.77 -0.60
N ASP A 14 -5.93 -1.57 0.60
CA ASP A 14 -6.43 -0.25 1.02
C ASP A 14 -5.33 0.81 0.98
N TYR A 15 -4.12 0.43 1.42
CA TYR A 15 -3.00 1.35 1.42
C TYR A 15 -2.36 1.54 0.04
N GLU A 16 -2.25 0.48 -0.77
CA GLU A 16 -1.74 0.58 -2.13
C GLU A 16 -2.64 1.44 -3.00
N VAL A 17 -3.97 1.24 -2.93
CA VAL A 17 -4.94 2.07 -3.66
C VAL A 17 -4.82 3.54 -3.24
N PHE A 18 -4.69 3.84 -1.94
CA PHE A 18 -4.48 5.20 -1.47
C PHE A 18 -3.19 5.84 -2.02
N LEU A 19 -2.08 5.10 -2.00
CA LEU A 19 -0.79 5.57 -2.52
C LEU A 19 -0.86 5.80 -4.04
N LEU A 20 -1.38 4.83 -4.80
CA LEU A 20 -1.49 4.91 -6.25
C LEU A 20 -2.43 6.02 -6.69
N SER A 21 -3.52 6.25 -5.94
CA SER A 21 -4.43 7.36 -6.20
C SER A 21 -3.70 8.69 -6.08
N ARG A 22 -2.84 8.85 -5.06
CA ARG A 22 -2.05 10.07 -4.89
C ARG A 22 -0.97 10.23 -5.97
N ILE A 23 -0.30 9.16 -6.37
CA ILE A 23 0.66 9.19 -7.49
C ILE A 23 -0.05 9.56 -8.80
N LYS A 24 -1.26 9.03 -9.01
CA LYS A 24 -2.11 9.34 -10.16
C LYS A 24 -2.55 10.80 -10.17
N GLU A 25 -2.98 11.35 -9.04
CA GLU A 25 -3.32 12.78 -8.94
C GLU A 25 -2.15 13.68 -9.36
N GLU A 26 -0.92 13.35 -8.94
CA GLU A 26 0.28 14.09 -9.37
C GLU A 26 0.57 13.92 -10.86
N HIS A 27 0.31 12.74 -11.43
CA HIS A 27 0.49 12.48 -12.86
C HIS A 27 -0.57 13.19 -13.71
N ASP A 28 -1.84 13.15 -13.31
CA ASP A 28 -2.95 13.84 -13.96
C ASP A 28 -2.78 15.37 -13.89
N ALA A 29 -2.05 15.88 -12.87
CA ALA A 29 -1.63 17.28 -12.77
C ALA A 29 -0.50 17.66 -13.77
N GLY A 30 0.01 16.73 -14.56
CA GLY A 30 0.99 16.95 -15.62
C GLY A 30 2.45 16.68 -15.24
N ASN A 31 2.73 16.11 -14.07
CA ASN A 31 4.09 15.76 -13.67
C ASN A 31 4.63 14.52 -14.42
N SER A 32 5.96 14.44 -14.55
CA SER A 32 6.61 13.25 -15.11
C SER A 32 6.36 12.03 -14.23
N ASN A 33 6.35 10.82 -14.80
CA ASN A 33 6.11 9.59 -14.03
C ASN A 33 7.05 9.46 -12.81
N VAL A 34 8.30 9.89 -12.94
CA VAL A 34 9.28 9.85 -11.84
C VAL A 34 8.92 10.85 -10.74
N ASP A 35 8.54 12.07 -11.12
CA ASP A 35 8.17 13.12 -10.16
C ASP A 35 6.84 12.78 -9.46
N SER A 36 5.86 12.27 -10.20
CA SER A 36 4.58 11.82 -9.65
C SER A 36 4.76 10.72 -8.60
N VAL A 37 5.63 9.73 -8.88
CA VAL A 37 5.94 8.66 -7.92
C VAL A 37 6.64 9.23 -6.69
N ALA A 38 7.63 10.10 -6.87
CA ALA A 38 8.37 10.71 -5.76
C ALA A 38 7.46 11.58 -4.87
N MET A 39 6.66 12.47 -5.47
CA MET A 39 5.75 13.37 -4.76
C MET A 39 4.60 12.61 -4.09
N GLY A 40 4.01 11.65 -4.79
CA GLY A 40 2.95 10.80 -4.24
C GLY A 40 3.43 9.99 -3.04
N LEU A 41 4.63 9.41 -3.12
CA LEU A 41 5.24 8.69 -2.01
C LEU A 41 5.54 9.63 -0.83
N GLN A 42 6.13 10.80 -1.07
CA GLN A 42 6.47 11.76 -0.02
C GLN A 42 5.23 12.26 0.73
N LYS A 43 4.13 12.55 0.02
CA LYS A 43 2.88 13.03 0.62
C LYS A 43 2.18 11.94 1.45
N SER A 44 2.22 10.69 0.99
CA SER A 44 1.49 9.60 1.64
C SER A 44 2.31 8.87 2.72
N ALA A 45 3.65 8.93 2.67
CA ALA A 45 4.54 8.18 3.56
C ALA A 45 4.23 8.40 5.05
N ARG A 46 3.98 9.65 5.48
CA ARG A 46 3.72 9.94 6.91
C ARG A 46 2.43 9.31 7.42
N ILE A 47 1.36 9.39 6.63
CA ILE A 47 0.04 8.85 7.00
C ILE A 47 0.10 7.33 7.06
N ILE A 48 0.74 6.70 6.08
CA ILE A 48 0.85 5.24 5.99
C ILE A 48 1.70 4.69 7.14
N THR A 49 2.87 5.28 7.41
CA THR A 49 3.72 4.84 8.51
C THR A 49 3.02 4.97 9.86
N ALA A 50 2.24 6.04 10.08
CA ALA A 50 1.45 6.19 11.30
C ALA A 50 0.39 5.08 11.43
N ALA A 51 -0.32 4.76 10.34
CA ALA A 51 -1.33 3.70 10.35
C ALA A 51 -0.71 2.30 10.56
N ALA A 52 0.40 2.00 9.87
CA ALA A 52 1.15 0.77 10.06
C ALA A 52 1.66 0.62 11.50
N PHE A 53 2.13 1.70 12.11
CA PHE A 53 2.56 1.70 13.52
C PHE A 53 1.42 1.39 14.48
N ILE A 54 0.24 2.02 14.31
CA ILE A 54 -0.94 1.75 15.13
C ILE A 54 -1.34 0.28 15.01
N LEU A 55 -1.40 -0.26 13.80
CA LEU A 55 -1.74 -1.66 13.58
C LEU A 55 -0.70 -2.59 14.22
N ALA A 56 0.60 -2.30 14.07
CA ALA A 56 1.66 -3.07 14.70
C ALA A 56 1.50 -3.13 16.22
N VAL A 57 1.16 -2.01 16.88
CA VAL A 57 0.89 -1.96 18.33
C VAL A 57 -0.33 -2.81 18.71
N VAL A 58 -1.43 -2.72 17.95
CA VAL A 58 -2.64 -3.51 18.20
C VAL A 58 -2.36 -5.01 18.09
N PHE A 59 -1.67 -5.44 17.03
CA PHE A 59 -1.35 -6.86 16.84
C PHE A 59 -0.26 -7.35 17.80
N ALA A 60 0.65 -6.49 18.24
CA ALA A 60 1.62 -6.82 19.30
C ALA A 60 0.91 -7.15 20.62
N ALA A 61 -0.20 -6.48 20.94
CA ALA A 61 -0.99 -6.81 22.13
C ALA A 61 -1.55 -8.25 22.09
N PHE A 62 -1.82 -8.79 20.90
CA PHE A 62 -2.31 -10.17 20.75
C PHE A 62 -1.24 -11.22 21.06
N VAL A 63 0.05 -10.87 20.99
CA VAL A 63 1.16 -11.75 21.37
C VAL A 63 1.17 -12.04 22.87
N ILE A 64 0.56 -11.18 23.68
CA ILE A 64 0.44 -11.34 25.14
C ILE A 64 -0.66 -12.36 25.51
N SER A 65 -1.56 -12.70 24.58
CA SER A 65 -2.67 -13.63 24.81
C SER A 65 -2.21 -15.03 25.25
N GLY A 66 -2.89 -15.66 26.21
CA GLY A 66 -2.58 -17.03 26.66
C GLY A 66 -2.85 -18.13 25.62
N VAL A 67 -3.52 -17.81 24.50
CA VAL A 67 -3.88 -18.77 23.46
C VAL A 67 -2.84 -18.76 22.34
N THR A 68 -2.11 -19.87 22.17
CA THR A 68 -1.04 -20.02 21.16
C THR A 68 -1.51 -19.67 19.74
N SER A 69 -2.74 -20.04 19.38
CA SER A 69 -3.33 -19.70 18.07
C SER A 69 -3.46 -18.19 17.85
N ILE A 70 -3.84 -17.43 18.89
CA ILE A 70 -3.96 -15.97 18.83
C ILE A 70 -2.57 -15.33 18.74
N LYS A 71 -1.58 -15.84 19.48
CA LYS A 71 -0.19 -15.34 19.40
C LYS A 71 0.39 -15.48 18.00
N MET A 72 0.28 -16.66 17.40
CA MET A 72 0.80 -16.92 16.05
C MET A 72 0.09 -16.05 15.00
N MET A 73 -1.21 -15.84 15.15
CA MET A 73 -1.97 -14.96 14.27
C MET A 73 -1.56 -13.49 14.44
N GLY A 74 -1.47 -12.99 15.67
CA GLY A 74 -1.05 -11.62 15.96
C GLY A 74 0.36 -11.32 15.44
N PHE A 75 1.31 -12.24 15.68
CA PHE A 75 2.66 -12.12 15.14
C PHE A 75 2.68 -12.15 13.60
N GLY A 76 1.97 -13.10 12.99
CA GLY A 76 1.94 -13.23 11.52
C GLY A 76 1.34 -12.01 10.83
N VAL A 77 0.26 -11.44 11.37
CA VAL A 77 -0.37 -10.23 10.82
C VAL A 77 0.53 -9.01 11.04
N ALA A 78 1.10 -8.83 12.24
CA ALA A 78 2.02 -7.73 12.52
C ALA A 78 3.24 -7.76 11.58
N PHE A 79 3.83 -8.94 11.38
CA PHE A 79 4.97 -9.12 10.48
C PHE A 79 4.61 -8.80 9.03
N ALA A 80 3.46 -9.30 8.54
CA ALA A 80 3.00 -9.04 7.18
C ALA A 80 2.80 -7.54 6.91
N ILE A 81 2.18 -6.81 7.86
CA ILE A 81 1.95 -5.36 7.74
C ILE A 81 3.26 -4.58 7.73
N LEU A 82 4.20 -4.93 8.60
CA LEU A 82 5.51 -4.27 8.64
C LEU A 82 6.29 -4.50 7.34
N LEU A 83 6.25 -5.72 6.80
CA LEU A 83 6.90 -6.06 5.54
C LEU A 83 6.26 -5.29 4.36
N ASP A 84 4.93 -5.20 4.31
CA ASP A 84 4.23 -4.42 3.28
C ASP A 84 4.60 -2.93 3.34
N ALA A 85 4.50 -2.34 4.54
CA ALA A 85 4.75 -0.92 4.76
C ALA A 85 6.19 -0.50 4.45
N THR A 86 7.15 -1.42 4.58
CA THR A 86 8.58 -1.14 4.38
C THR A 86 9.09 -1.67 3.04
N LEU A 87 9.10 -2.98 2.83
CA LEU A 87 9.75 -3.61 1.69
C LEU A 87 8.94 -3.42 0.40
N ILE A 88 7.65 -3.72 0.44
CA ILE A 88 6.79 -3.65 -0.74
C ILE A 88 6.63 -2.18 -1.14
N ARG A 89 6.26 -1.33 -0.20
CA ARG A 89 5.92 0.05 -0.50
C ARG A 89 7.11 0.98 -0.72
N ALA A 90 8.17 0.88 0.07
CA ALA A 90 9.29 1.81 -0.06
C ALA A 90 10.24 1.43 -1.20
N PHE A 91 10.27 0.14 -1.59
CA PHE A 91 11.17 -0.35 -2.64
C PHE A 91 10.43 -0.92 -3.84
N LEU A 92 9.57 -1.92 -3.64
CA LEU A 92 9.00 -2.69 -4.74
C LEU A 92 8.06 -1.84 -5.61
N VAL A 93 7.13 -1.11 -5.00
CA VAL A 93 6.15 -0.28 -5.72
C VAL A 93 6.84 0.83 -6.53
N PRO A 94 7.76 1.65 -5.98
CA PRO A 94 8.48 2.66 -6.75
C PRO A 94 9.35 2.06 -7.86
N ALA A 95 10.00 0.91 -7.60
CA ALA A 95 10.83 0.25 -8.59
C ALA A 95 10.01 -0.25 -9.78
N LEU A 96 8.86 -0.89 -9.52
CA LEU A 96 7.95 -1.35 -10.57
C LEU A 96 7.35 -0.17 -11.34
N MET A 97 6.87 0.86 -10.65
CA MET A 97 6.35 2.07 -11.30
C MET A 97 7.40 2.74 -12.19
N ARG A 98 8.67 2.75 -11.76
CA ARG A 98 9.75 3.28 -12.59
C ARG A 98 10.07 2.38 -13.78
N LEU A 99 10.02 1.06 -13.61
CA LEU A 99 10.29 0.08 -14.68
C LEU A 99 9.22 0.11 -15.78
N PHE A 100 7.95 0.20 -15.39
CA PHE A 100 6.82 0.19 -16.33
C PHE A 100 6.60 1.55 -17.01
N GLY A 101 7.06 2.66 -16.42
CA GLY A 101 7.04 3.98 -17.06
C GLY A 101 5.64 4.37 -17.57
N ASP A 102 5.55 4.71 -18.85
CA ASP A 102 4.30 5.13 -19.49
C ASP A 102 3.23 4.01 -19.56
N TRP A 103 3.63 2.75 -19.41
CA TRP A 103 2.67 1.63 -19.40
C TRP A 103 1.82 1.61 -18.13
N ASN A 104 2.25 2.24 -17.03
CA ASN A 104 1.45 2.39 -15.81
C ASN A 104 0.11 3.09 -16.06
N TRP A 105 0.08 3.96 -17.07
CA TRP A 105 -1.04 4.87 -17.35
C TRP A 105 -1.87 4.40 -18.54
N TRP A 106 -1.53 3.26 -19.12
CA TRP A 106 -2.27 2.71 -20.24
C TRP A 106 -3.63 2.18 -19.78
N ALA A 107 -4.71 2.67 -20.40
CA ALA A 107 -6.06 2.18 -20.19
C ALA A 107 -6.73 1.89 -21.55
N PRO A 108 -7.38 0.72 -21.72
CA PRO A 108 -8.12 0.42 -22.95
C PRO A 108 -9.30 1.39 -23.15
N ARG A 109 -9.63 1.68 -24.41
CA ARG A 109 -10.59 2.74 -24.80
C ARG A 109 -11.97 2.60 -24.16
N SER A 110 -12.41 1.38 -23.87
CA SER A 110 -13.68 1.09 -23.18
C SER A 110 -13.72 1.61 -21.74
N LEU A 111 -12.58 1.56 -21.02
CA LEU A 111 -12.45 2.03 -19.64
C LEU A 111 -12.19 3.54 -19.54
N LYS A 112 -11.58 4.16 -20.55
CA LYS A 112 -11.41 5.63 -20.62
C LYS A 112 -12.75 6.39 -20.58
N ARG A 113 -13.86 5.77 -20.98
CA ARG A 113 -15.21 6.36 -20.90
C ARG A 113 -15.68 6.58 -19.46
N PHE A 114 -15.16 5.82 -18.50
CA PHE A 114 -15.49 5.92 -17.08
C PHE A 114 -14.46 6.73 -16.28
N GLN A 115 -13.45 7.31 -16.95
CA GLN A 115 -12.49 8.16 -16.29
C GLN A 115 -13.17 9.50 -15.98
N ILE A 116 -13.58 9.67 -14.71
CA ILE A 116 -14.17 10.91 -14.19
C ILE A 116 -13.03 11.93 -14.14
N ASN A 117 -12.97 12.84 -15.11
CA ASN A 117 -12.12 14.01 -15.05
C ASN A 117 -12.71 14.95 -14.00
N HIS A 118 -12.03 15.10 -12.86
CA HIS A 118 -12.31 16.13 -11.87
C HIS A 118 -11.55 17.42 -12.19
#